data_AF-A0AB32URQ4-F1
#
_entry.id   AF-A0AB32URQ4-F1
#
_cell.length_a   1.000
_cell.length_b   1.000
_cell.length_c   1.000
_cell.angle_alpha   90.00
_cell.angle_beta   90.00
_cell.angle_gamma   90.00
#
_symmetry.space_group_name_H-M   'P 1'
#
loop_
_entity.id
_entity.type
_entity.pdbx_description
1 polymer ?
#
loop_
_entity_poly.entity_id
_entity_poly.type
_entity_poly.pdbx_seq_one_letter_code
_entity_poly.pdbx_strand_id
1 'polypeptide(L)'
;MEAKIGKFFESVANFFSASDPLPWCDADIVAGYEKEVAEAEKGSVELKNEYVMCLSWALVHSRRAEDVQRGIAMLEASSDSTTSPLKMREKLYLLAVGYFRSSDYPKSREIVEQCLKMEPDRRQAQSLKKAIENRITKDGVIGIGIAVTAAGLIAGGIAAALARKN
;
A
#
# COMPACT_ATOMS: atom_id res chain seq x y z
N MET A 1 -14.05 20.93 -5.95
CA MET A 1 -13.72 19.67 -6.66
C MET A 1 -12.97 18.66 -5.79
N GLU A 2 -12.19 19.07 -4.78
CA GLU A 2 -11.49 18.15 -3.86
C GLU A 2 -12.40 17.34 -2.92
N ALA A 3 -13.58 17.87 -2.58
CA ALA A 3 -14.52 17.19 -1.67
C ALA A 3 -15.09 15.87 -2.23
N LYS A 4 -15.08 15.66 -3.56
CA LYS A 4 -15.54 14.40 -4.18
C LYS A 4 -14.49 13.30 -4.07
N ILE A 5 -13.20 13.64 -4.25
CA ILE A 5 -12.08 12.73 -4.01
C ILE A 5 -12.07 12.32 -2.53
N GLY A 6 -12.08 13.28 -1.61
CA GLY A 6 -12.09 12.96 -0.17
C GLY A 6 -13.24 12.03 0.23
N LYS A 7 -14.47 12.29 -0.26
CA LYS A 7 -15.64 11.44 0.01
C LYS A 7 -15.59 10.07 -0.70
N PHE A 8 -15.06 10.00 -1.92
CA PHE A 8 -14.88 8.73 -2.63
C PHE A 8 -13.85 7.86 -1.91
N PHE A 9 -12.73 8.43 -1.48
CA PHE A 9 -11.71 7.70 -0.71
C PHE A 9 -12.15 7.37 0.71
N GLU A 10 -12.96 8.20 1.38
CA GLU A 10 -13.64 7.81 2.63
C GLU A 10 -14.61 6.64 2.38
N SER A 11 -15.36 6.68 1.29
CA SER A 11 -16.29 5.60 0.93
C SER A 11 -15.56 4.30 0.61
N VAL A 12 -14.42 4.37 -0.09
CA VAL A 12 -13.54 3.24 -0.38
C VAL A 12 -12.78 2.77 0.88
N ALA A 13 -12.45 3.68 1.79
CA ALA A 13 -11.84 3.34 3.07
C ALA A 13 -12.80 2.62 4.03
N ASN A 14 -14.12 2.80 3.88
CA ASN A 14 -15.08 2.03 4.67
C ASN A 14 -15.25 0.58 4.19
N PHE A 15 -14.58 0.15 3.11
CA PHE A 15 -14.59 -1.24 2.60
C PHE A 15 -13.44 -2.12 3.13
N PHE A 16 -12.60 -1.64 4.06
CA PHE A 16 -11.56 -2.46 4.68
C PHE A 16 -12.18 -3.52 5.63
N SER A 17 -12.50 -4.70 5.10
CA SER A 17 -12.88 -5.86 5.92
C SER A 17 -11.63 -6.53 6.50
N ALA A 18 -11.72 -6.94 7.76
CA ALA A 18 -10.64 -7.20 8.71
C ALA A 18 -9.66 -8.36 8.41
N SER A 19 -9.62 -8.91 7.19
CA SER A 19 -8.72 -10.02 6.85
C SER A 19 -7.63 -9.70 5.81
N ASP A 20 -7.74 -8.58 5.08
CA ASP A 20 -6.69 -8.10 4.19
C ASP A 20 -6.60 -6.56 4.31
N PRO A 21 -5.40 -5.99 4.48
CA PRO A 21 -5.27 -4.54 4.72
C PRO A 21 -5.57 -3.68 3.47
N LEU A 22 -5.90 -4.28 2.32
CA LEU A 22 -6.12 -3.58 1.04
C LEU A 22 -7.36 -4.14 0.31
N PRO A 23 -8.26 -3.29 -0.20
CA PRO A 23 -9.46 -3.73 -0.92
C PRO A 23 -9.08 -4.44 -2.23
N TRP A 24 -9.94 -5.33 -2.70
CA TRP A 24 -9.81 -5.94 -4.03
C TRP A 24 -10.85 -5.36 -4.95
N CYS A 25 -10.47 -5.12 -6.21
CA CYS A 25 -11.40 -4.74 -7.26
C CYS A 25 -11.67 -5.93 -8.19
N ASP A 26 -12.93 -6.13 -8.52
CA ASP A 26 -13.36 -7.08 -9.54
C ASP A 26 -13.17 -6.51 -10.95
N ALA A 27 -13.06 -7.40 -11.94
CA ALA A 27 -12.78 -7.06 -13.32
C ALA A 27 -13.85 -6.13 -13.94
N ASP A 28 -15.10 -6.23 -13.49
CA ASP A 28 -16.22 -5.41 -13.98
C ASP A 28 -16.04 -3.93 -13.62
N ILE A 29 -15.44 -3.64 -12.45
CA ILE A 29 -15.13 -2.28 -12.02
C ILE A 29 -14.00 -1.69 -12.86
N VAL A 30 -12.98 -2.49 -13.16
CA VAL A 30 -11.87 -2.08 -14.05
C VAL A 30 -12.40 -1.76 -15.45
N ALA A 31 -13.25 -2.63 -16.02
CA ALA A 31 -13.84 -2.42 -17.34
C ALA A 31 -14.72 -1.16 -17.40
N GLY A 32 -15.44 -0.85 -16.32
CA GLY A 32 -16.20 0.40 -16.19
C GLY A 32 -15.31 1.64 -16.32
N TYR A 33 -14.20 1.68 -15.56
CA TYR A 33 -13.26 2.80 -15.61
C TYR A 33 -12.50 2.88 -16.94
N GLU A 34 -12.17 1.76 -17.58
CA GLU A 34 -11.55 1.78 -18.91
C GLU A 34 -12.46 2.45 -19.96
N LYS A 35 -13.76 2.17 -19.88
CA LYS A 35 -14.75 2.81 -20.75
C LYS A 35 -14.85 4.32 -20.47
N GLU A 36 -14.88 4.72 -19.20
CA GLU A 36 -14.94 6.14 -18.82
C GLU A 36 -13.67 6.91 -19.24
N VAL A 37 -12.49 6.29 -19.13
CA VAL A 37 -11.24 6.89 -19.62
C VAL A 37 -11.27 7.06 -21.15
N ALA A 38 -11.74 6.06 -21.88
CA ALA A 38 -11.88 6.14 -23.34
C ALA A 38 -12.91 7.19 -23.79
N GLU A 39 -13.98 7.38 -23.03
CA GLU A 39 -14.95 8.46 -23.28
C GLU A 39 -14.37 9.84 -22.91
N ALA A 40 -13.58 9.90 -21.82
CA ALA A 40 -12.88 11.10 -21.38
C ALA A 40 -11.74 11.52 -22.31
N GLU A 41 -11.22 10.65 -23.20
CA GLU A 41 -10.26 11.03 -24.25
C GLU A 41 -10.77 12.16 -25.14
N LYS A 42 -12.09 12.32 -25.25
CA LYS A 42 -12.74 13.41 -26.00
C LYS A 42 -13.03 14.67 -25.17
N GLY A 43 -12.78 14.62 -23.86
CA GLY A 43 -13.06 15.68 -22.89
C GLY A 43 -11.84 16.52 -22.46
N SER A 44 -11.99 17.29 -21.39
CA SER A 44 -10.95 18.17 -20.82
C SER A 44 -9.78 17.38 -20.22
N VAL A 45 -8.58 17.96 -20.24
CA VAL A 45 -7.34 17.35 -19.72
C VAL A 45 -7.43 17.03 -18.23
N GLU A 46 -8.15 17.85 -17.47
CA GLU A 46 -8.38 17.67 -16.03
C GLU A 46 -9.25 16.46 -15.74
N LEU A 47 -10.33 16.28 -16.52
CA LEU A 47 -11.20 15.10 -16.40
C LEU A 47 -10.45 13.83 -16.75
N LYS A 48 -9.63 13.86 -17.81
CA LYS A 48 -8.77 12.72 -18.17
C LYS A 48 -7.85 12.33 -17.01
N ASN A 49 -7.17 13.30 -16.40
CA ASN A 49 -6.29 13.04 -15.26
C ASN A 49 -7.04 12.44 -14.05
N GLU A 50 -8.29 12.86 -13.81
CA GLU A 50 -9.13 12.30 -12.75
C GLU A 50 -9.54 10.85 -13.03
N TYR A 51 -10.03 10.55 -14.24
CA TYR A 51 -10.37 9.18 -14.63
C TYR A 51 -9.14 8.26 -14.68
N VAL A 52 -7.98 8.77 -15.10
CA VAL A 52 -6.71 8.03 -15.05
C VAL A 52 -6.32 7.67 -13.62
N MET A 53 -6.52 8.56 -12.64
CA MET A 53 -6.29 8.21 -11.23
C MET A 53 -7.27 7.15 -10.72
N CYS A 54 -8.56 7.23 -11.07
CA CYS A 54 -9.55 6.22 -10.70
C CYS A 54 -9.24 4.85 -11.33
N LEU A 55 -8.87 4.81 -12.61
CA LEU A 55 -8.47 3.59 -13.29
C LEU A 55 -7.19 3.02 -12.69
N SER A 56 -6.20 3.86 -12.41
CA SER A 56 -4.96 3.44 -11.76
C SER A 56 -5.22 2.80 -10.39
N TRP A 57 -6.15 3.38 -9.61
CA TRP A 57 -6.60 2.80 -8.35
C TRP A 57 -7.22 1.42 -8.55
N ALA A 58 -8.15 1.27 -9.49
CA ALA A 58 -8.81 -0.02 -9.76
C ALA A 58 -7.80 -1.09 -10.22
N LEU A 59 -6.85 -0.71 -11.08
CA LEU A 59 -5.81 -1.58 -11.62
C LEU A 59 -4.86 -2.09 -10.55
N VAL A 60 -4.32 -1.22 -9.67
CA VAL A 60 -3.45 -1.68 -8.58
C VAL A 60 -4.22 -2.54 -7.56
N HIS A 61 -5.54 -2.41 -7.47
CA HIS A 61 -6.39 -3.23 -6.60
C HIS A 61 -6.97 -4.50 -7.30
N SER A 62 -6.66 -4.74 -8.57
CA SER A 62 -7.05 -5.96 -9.30
C SER A 62 -6.33 -7.23 -8.81
N ARG A 63 -6.93 -8.40 -9.03
CA ARG A 63 -6.32 -9.72 -8.75
C ARG A 63 -5.32 -10.17 -9.82
N ARG A 64 -5.35 -9.57 -11.00
CA ARG A 64 -4.45 -9.93 -12.11
C ARG A 64 -3.14 -9.16 -11.99
N ALA A 65 -2.01 -9.86 -12.02
CA ALA A 65 -0.69 -9.22 -11.96
C ALA A 65 -0.45 -8.26 -13.14
N GLU A 66 -0.99 -8.59 -14.33
CA GLU A 66 -0.94 -7.73 -15.52
C GLU A 66 -1.62 -6.38 -15.29
N ASP A 67 -2.79 -6.37 -14.65
CA ASP A 67 -3.50 -5.13 -14.32
C ASP A 67 -2.70 -4.30 -13.32
N VAL A 68 -2.10 -4.94 -12.31
CA VAL A 68 -1.28 -4.24 -11.31
C VAL A 68 -0.08 -3.57 -11.98
N GLN A 69 0.62 -4.27 -12.87
CA GLN A 69 1.75 -3.69 -13.63
C GLN A 69 1.31 -2.52 -14.52
N ARG A 70 0.16 -2.66 -15.19
CA ARG A 70 -0.43 -1.58 -15.98
C ARG A 70 -0.79 -0.36 -15.12
N GLY A 71 -1.36 -0.59 -13.93
CA GLY A 71 -1.65 0.46 -12.96
C GLY A 71 -0.40 1.19 -12.48
N ILE A 72 0.68 0.47 -12.19
CA ILE A 72 1.98 1.05 -11.82
C ILE A 72 2.50 1.94 -12.96
N ALA A 73 2.52 1.44 -14.20
CA ALA A 73 2.98 2.20 -15.36
C ALA A 73 2.15 3.48 -15.58
N MET A 74 0.83 3.41 -15.42
CA MET A 74 -0.06 4.57 -15.50
C MET A 74 0.20 5.60 -14.39
N LEU A 75 0.47 5.13 -13.17
CA LEU A 75 0.89 5.99 -12.08
C LEU A 75 2.26 6.62 -12.40
N GLU A 76 3.27 5.88 -12.83
CA GLU A 76 4.58 6.47 -13.16
C GLU A 76 4.47 7.52 -14.29
N ALA A 77 3.69 7.26 -15.33
CA ALA A 77 3.50 8.18 -16.46
C ALA A 77 2.77 9.49 -16.08
N SER A 78 1.86 9.46 -15.10
CA SER A 78 1.13 10.65 -14.66
C SER A 78 1.92 11.55 -13.70
N SER A 79 3.23 11.31 -13.51
CA SER A 79 4.03 11.96 -12.46
C SER A 79 4.38 13.40 -12.80
N ASP A 80 4.55 13.66 -14.09
CA ASP A 80 4.90 14.98 -14.60
C ASP A 80 3.69 15.92 -14.70
N SER A 81 2.47 15.39 -14.64
CA SER A 81 1.22 16.16 -14.84
C SER A 81 0.50 16.57 -13.56
N THR A 82 0.99 16.17 -12.38
CA THR A 82 0.26 16.39 -11.12
C THR A 82 0.52 17.79 -10.56
N THR A 83 -0.43 18.70 -10.74
CA THR A 83 -0.30 20.11 -10.32
C THR A 83 -0.59 20.36 -8.84
N SER A 84 -1.26 19.42 -8.14
CA SER A 84 -1.64 19.60 -6.73
C SER A 84 -0.88 18.65 -5.79
N PRO A 85 -0.36 19.18 -4.66
CA PRO A 85 0.42 18.38 -3.70
C PRO A 85 -0.40 17.27 -3.04
N LEU A 86 -1.71 17.46 -2.90
CA LEU A 86 -2.61 16.44 -2.35
C LEU A 86 -2.78 15.24 -3.30
N LYS A 87 -2.98 15.49 -4.61
CA LYS A 87 -3.04 14.42 -5.62
C LYS A 87 -1.70 13.70 -5.70
N MET A 88 -0.58 14.41 -5.57
CA MET A 88 0.76 13.80 -5.57
C MET A 88 0.95 12.84 -4.39
N ARG A 89 0.51 13.23 -3.18
CA ARG A 89 0.58 12.35 -1.99
C ARG A 89 -0.26 11.09 -2.15
N GLU A 90 -1.50 11.24 -2.61
CA GLU A 90 -2.41 10.11 -2.82
C GLU A 90 -1.87 9.14 -3.85
N LYS A 91 -1.30 9.68 -4.93
CA LYS A 91 -0.66 8.92 -5.97
C LYS A 91 0.56 8.13 -5.48
N LEU A 92 1.44 8.74 -4.69
CA LEU A 92 2.59 8.05 -4.09
C LEU A 92 2.14 6.87 -3.22
N TYR A 93 1.04 7.04 -2.47
CA TYR A 93 0.45 5.95 -1.71
C TYR A 93 -0.04 4.81 -2.61
N LEU A 94 -0.71 5.11 -3.72
CA LEU A 94 -1.16 4.09 -4.68
C LEU A 94 -0.01 3.38 -5.37
N LEU A 95 1.07 4.10 -5.67
CA LEU A 95 2.28 3.52 -6.25
C LEU A 95 2.91 2.52 -5.28
N ALA A 96 2.99 2.85 -3.99
CA ALA A 96 3.47 1.91 -2.98
C ALA A 96 2.59 0.66 -2.85
N VAL A 97 1.27 0.80 -2.95
CA VAL A 97 0.33 -0.34 -2.96
C VAL A 97 0.53 -1.22 -4.19
N GLY A 98 0.72 -0.62 -5.37
CA GLY A 98 1.04 -1.34 -6.60
C GLY A 98 2.31 -2.18 -6.44
N TYR A 99 3.40 -1.59 -5.94
CA TYR A 99 4.64 -2.31 -5.72
C TYR A 99 4.51 -3.43 -4.67
N PHE A 100 3.79 -3.19 -3.57
CA PHE A 100 3.52 -4.22 -2.57
C PHE A 100 2.83 -5.45 -3.18
N ARG A 101 1.87 -5.23 -4.09
CA ARG A 101 1.13 -6.30 -4.78
C ARG A 101 1.93 -6.98 -5.89
N SER A 102 2.85 -6.25 -6.52
CA SER A 102 3.83 -6.83 -7.45
C SER A 102 4.94 -7.65 -6.76
N SER A 103 4.94 -7.71 -5.42
CA SER A 103 5.98 -8.32 -4.58
C SER A 103 7.34 -7.60 -4.60
N ASP A 104 7.40 -6.37 -5.13
CA ASP A 104 8.56 -5.49 -5.00
C ASP A 104 8.49 -4.71 -3.67
N TYR A 105 8.72 -5.46 -2.59
CA TYR A 105 8.68 -4.92 -1.23
C TYR A 105 9.74 -3.85 -0.93
N PRO A 106 10.99 -3.94 -1.44
CA PRO A 106 11.99 -2.89 -1.24
C PRO A 106 11.55 -1.54 -1.83
N LYS A 107 11.05 -1.54 -3.07
CA LYS A 107 10.59 -0.31 -3.74
C LYS A 107 9.32 0.23 -3.07
N SER A 108 8.39 -0.65 -2.70
CA SER A 108 7.19 -0.27 -1.94
C SER A 108 7.54 0.41 -0.60
N ARG A 109 8.53 -0.12 0.13
CA ARG A 109 8.98 0.45 1.41
C ARG A 109 9.55 1.85 1.24
N GLU A 110 10.42 2.06 0.26
CA GLU A 110 11.03 3.37 0.01
C GLU A 110 9.95 4.44 -0.23
N ILE A 111 8.96 4.12 -1.07
CA ILE A 111 7.88 5.05 -1.41
C ILE A 111 6.98 5.32 -0.20
N VAL A 112 6.66 4.29 0.60
CA VAL A 112 5.90 4.47 1.86
C VAL A 112 6.65 5.34 2.87
N GLU A 113 7.97 5.19 2.99
CA GLU A 113 8.78 6.06 3.86
C GLU A 113 8.76 7.51 3.37
N GLN A 114 8.78 7.74 2.06
CA GLN A 114 8.60 9.09 1.49
C GLN A 114 7.20 9.66 1.83
N CYS A 115 6.14 8.86 1.72
CA CYS A 115 4.80 9.26 2.15
C CYS A 115 4.75 9.66 3.63
N LEU A 116 5.40 8.89 4.51
CA LEU A 116 5.43 9.15 5.95
C LEU A 116 6.30 10.36 6.31
N LYS A 117 7.32 10.71 5.52
CA LYS A 117 8.07 11.96 5.69
C LYS A 117 7.19 13.19 5.43
N MET A 118 6.21 13.09 4.54
CA MET A 118 5.28 14.17 4.24
C MET A 118 4.13 14.24 5.24
N GLU A 119 3.55 13.09 5.59
CA GLU A 119 2.40 12.98 6.49
C GLU A 119 2.60 11.83 7.50
N PRO A 120 3.28 12.08 8.63
CA PRO A 120 3.64 11.04 9.59
C PRO A 120 2.43 10.39 10.26
N ASP A 121 1.32 11.12 10.41
CA ASP A 121 0.11 10.65 11.09
C ASP A 121 -0.84 9.81 10.20
N ARG A 122 -0.45 9.54 8.95
CA ARG A 122 -1.29 8.78 8.02
C ARG A 122 -1.32 7.30 8.38
N ARG A 123 -2.33 6.90 9.16
CA ARG A 123 -2.54 5.51 9.62
C ARG A 123 -2.48 4.47 8.51
N GLN A 124 -3.02 4.79 7.32
CA GLN A 124 -2.96 3.91 6.15
C GLN A 124 -1.52 3.58 5.72
N ALA A 125 -0.67 4.60 5.62
CA ALA A 125 0.74 4.43 5.24
C ALA A 125 1.53 3.69 6.32
N GLN A 126 1.23 3.94 7.60
CA GLN A 126 1.84 3.19 8.72
C GLN A 126 1.44 1.71 8.69
N SER A 127 0.17 1.40 8.45
CA SER A 127 -0.31 0.03 8.32
C SER A 127 0.33 -0.68 7.12
N LEU A 128 0.45 0.01 5.97
CA LEU A 128 1.11 -0.52 4.79
C LEU A 128 2.60 -0.79 5.06
N LYS A 129 3.31 0.12 5.75
CA LYS A 129 4.70 -0.10 6.18
C LYS A 129 4.86 -1.38 6.99
N LYS A 130 4.02 -1.57 8.02
CA LYS A 130 4.03 -2.77 8.85
C LYS A 130 3.74 -4.04 8.03
N ALA A 131 2.80 -3.97 7.09
CA ALA A 131 2.49 -5.09 6.20
C ALA A 131 3.69 -5.45 5.30
N ILE A 132 4.37 -4.45 4.75
CA ILE A 132 5.60 -4.63 3.95
C ILE A 132 6.71 -5.27 4.79
N GLU A 133 6.99 -4.74 5.99
CA GLU A 133 8.01 -5.29 6.89
C GLU A 133 7.68 -6.74 7.31
N ASN A 134 6.41 -7.04 7.56
CA ASN A 134 5.95 -8.40 7.84
C ASN A 134 6.12 -9.36 6.65
N ARG A 135 6.00 -8.88 5.40
CA ARG A 135 6.28 -9.70 4.20
C ARG A 135 7.77 -9.89 3.99
N ILE A 136 8.57 -8.82 4.07
CA ILE A 136 10.03 -8.88 3.97
C ILE A 136 10.61 -9.79 5.04
N THR A 137 10.12 -9.73 6.27
CA THR A 137 10.57 -10.63 7.33
C THR A 137 10.14 -12.06 7.07
N LYS A 138 8.89 -12.34 6.67
CA LYS A 138 8.45 -13.71 6.33
C LYS A 138 9.21 -14.32 5.16
N ASP A 139 9.43 -13.55 4.10
CA ASP A 139 10.15 -14.02 2.91
C ASP A 139 11.67 -14.04 3.15
N GLY A 140 12.17 -13.11 3.97
CA GLY A 140 13.56 -13.02 4.42
C GLY A 140 13.95 -14.02 5.51
N VAL A 141 13.00 -14.61 6.25
CA VAL A 141 13.23 -15.71 7.20
C VAL A 141 13.71 -16.98 6.48
N ILE A 142 13.53 -17.09 5.17
CA ILE A 142 14.14 -18.16 4.37
C ILE A 142 15.64 -17.89 4.11
N GLY A 143 16.12 -16.63 4.21
CA GLY A 143 17.47 -16.24 3.81
C GLY A 143 18.38 -15.63 4.89
N ILE A 144 17.85 -15.14 6.01
CA ILE A 144 18.67 -14.58 7.09
C ILE A 144 18.11 -15.08 8.41
N GLY A 145 18.83 -16.00 9.03
CA GLY A 145 18.67 -16.30 10.45
C GLY A 145 18.96 -15.03 11.25
N ILE A 146 17.95 -14.21 11.51
CA ILE A 146 18.12 -13.07 12.41
C ILE A 146 17.96 -13.58 13.83
N ALA A 147 19.13 -13.58 14.45
CA ALA A 147 19.45 -13.89 15.81
C ALA A 147 18.53 -13.20 16.83
N VAL A 148 18.23 -14.00 17.86
CA VAL A 148 17.74 -13.64 19.18
C VAL A 148 18.35 -12.32 19.65
N THR A 149 17.53 -11.28 19.84
CA THR A 149 17.89 -10.20 20.76
C THR A 149 17.04 -10.39 22.01
N ALA A 150 17.66 -11.02 23.01
CA ALA A 150 17.11 -11.30 24.31
C ALA A 150 16.73 -9.99 25.01
N ALA A 151 15.44 -9.72 25.14
CA ALA A 151 14.93 -8.70 26.04
C ALA A 151 14.40 -9.39 27.31
N GLY A 152 15.20 -9.34 28.38
CA GLY A 152 14.70 -9.40 29.75
C GLY A 152 14.69 -10.78 30.42
N LEU A 153 15.86 -11.38 30.60
CA LEU A 153 16.09 -12.14 31.84
C LEU A 153 16.11 -11.15 33.01
N ILE A 154 15.59 -11.63 34.16
CA ILE A 154 15.58 -11.02 35.50
C ILE A 154 14.31 -10.21 35.83
N ALA A 155 13.18 -10.90 35.94
CA ALA A 155 12.18 -10.59 36.95
C ALA A 155 11.42 -11.86 37.37
N GLY A 156 11.52 -12.24 38.64
CA GLY A 156 10.64 -13.23 39.26
C GLY A 156 11.27 -14.61 39.46
N GLY A 157 11.68 -14.90 40.68
CA GLY A 157 12.40 -16.10 41.05
C GLY A 157 11.59 -17.40 41.03
N ILE A 158 12.33 -18.50 40.89
CA ILE A 158 11.97 -19.78 41.48
C ILE A 158 13.22 -20.26 42.20
N ALA A 159 13.20 -20.14 43.53
CA ALA A 159 14.03 -20.95 44.39
C ALA A 159 13.49 -22.40 44.35
N ALA A 160 14.33 -23.38 44.05
CA ALA A 160 14.18 -24.73 44.56
C ALA A 160 15.49 -25.50 44.43
N ALA A 161 15.98 -25.94 45.58
CA ALA A 161 17.20 -26.68 45.83
C ALA A 161 17.32 -27.99 45.02
N LEU A 162 18.54 -28.29 44.59
CA LEU A 162 19.00 -29.67 44.48
C LEU A 162 20.34 -29.82 45.19
N ALA A 163 20.26 -30.51 46.32
CA ALA A 163 21.32 -30.82 47.24
C ALA A 163 22.40 -31.71 46.58
N ARG A 164 23.65 -31.36 46.88
CA ARG A 164 24.86 -32.11 46.55
C ARG A 164 24.91 -33.39 47.39
N LYS A 165 24.99 -34.54 46.74
CA LYS A 165 25.27 -35.85 47.35
C LYS A 165 26.78 -36.05 47.44
N ASN A 166 27.29 -36.27 48.64
CA ASN A 166 28.43 -37.13 48.97
C ASN A 166 28.20 -37.71 50.36
#